data_AF-A0A662SRD8-F1
#
_entry.id   AF-A0A662SRD8-F1
#
_cell.length_a   1.000
_cell.length_b   1.000
_cell.length_c   1.000
_cell.angle_alpha   90.00
_cell.angle_beta   90.00
_cell.angle_gamma   90.00
#
_symmetry.space_group_name_H-M   'P 1'
#
loop_
_entity.id
_entity.type
_entity.pdbx_description
1 polymer ?
#
loop_
_entity_poly.entity_id
_entity_poly.type
_entity_poly.pdbx_seq_one_letter_code
_entity_poly.pdbx_strand_id
1 'polypeptide(L)' 'MTSIVVKRIDSQGRIVLPLSWRRRHNVREVLVVSEGDKLIILPKRPDLTRYFDSIEVDVRSFSDYHELRRELRVKGSEVH' A
#
# COMPACT_ATOMS: atom_id res chain seq x y z
N MET A 1 13.83 -20.63 -4.83
CA MET A 1 14.96 -20.69 -3.87
C MET A 1 14.47 -20.24 -2.51
N THR A 2 14.63 -21.09 -1.49
CA THR A 2 14.26 -20.78 -0.11
C THR A 2 15.49 -20.20 0.59
N SER A 3 15.40 -18.98 1.12
CA SER A 3 16.47 -18.36 1.90
C SER A 3 16.09 -18.32 3.38
N ILE A 4 16.93 -18.90 4.25
CA ILE A 4 16.73 -18.92 5.69
C ILE A 4 17.71 -17.93 6.33
N VAL A 5 17.21 -17.00 7.14
CA VAL A 5 18.03 -16.03 7.88
C VAL A 5 17.60 -16.05 9.34
N VAL A 6 18.55 -16.28 10.24
CA VAL A 6 18.31 -16.17 11.69
C VAL A 6 18.45 -14.71 12.11
N LYS A 7 17.47 -14.20 12.86
CA LYS A 7 17.49 -12.86 13.46
C LYS A 7 17.35 -12.96 14.96
N ARG A 8 18.13 -12.17 15.68
CA ARG A 8 17.95 -11.96 17.12
C ARG A 8 16.73 -11.09 17.34
N ILE A 9 16.01 -11.42 18.41
CA ILE A 9 14.95 -10.59 18.96
C ILE A 9 15.62 -9.54 19.84
N ASP A 10 15.24 -8.27 19.68
CA ASP A 10 15.76 -7.21 20.56
C ASP A 10 15.09 -7.24 21.94
N SER A 11 15.53 -6.37 22.85
CA SER A 11 15.01 -6.30 24.22
C SER A 11 13.52 -5.95 24.31
N GLN A 12 12.92 -5.44 23.23
CA GLN A 12 11.52 -5.08 23.14
C GLN A 12 10.68 -6.14 22.40
N GLY A 13 11.26 -7.30 22.07
CA GLY A 13 10.56 -8.36 21.36
C GLY A 13 10.47 -8.18 19.85
N ARG A 14 11.21 -7.22 19.26
CA ARG A 14 11.12 -6.93 17.82
C ARG A 14 12.15 -7.73 17.02
N ILE A 15 11.80 -8.02 15.77
CA ILE A 15 12.73 -8.56 14.77
C ILE A 15 12.96 -7.56 13.65
N VAL A 16 14.21 -7.47 13.18
CA VAL A 16 14.55 -6.63 12.04
C VAL A 16 14.38 -7.42 10.75
N LEU A 17 13.37 -7.06 9.95
CA LEU A 17 13.15 -7.66 8.64
C LEU A 17 14.34 -7.40 7.69
N PRO A 18 14.81 -8.42 6.93
CA PRO A 18 15.91 -8.28 5.99
C PRO A 18 15.71 -7.11 5.03
N LEU A 19 16.76 -6.31 4.82
CA LEU A 19 16.71 -5.12 3.94
C LEU A 19 16.29 -5.48 2.51
N SER A 20 16.81 -6.59 1.98
CA SER A 20 16.47 -7.09 0.64
C SER A 20 14.97 -7.41 0.51
N TRP A 21 14.38 -8.02 1.54
CA TRP A 21 12.96 -8.33 1.57
C TRP A 21 12.10 -7.06 1.63
N ARG A 22 12.45 -6.11 2.52
CA ARG A 22 11.75 -4.81 2.62
C ARG A 22 11.78 -4.05 1.29
N ARG A 23 12.94 -3.99 0.61
CA ARG A 23 13.08 -3.33 -0.69
C ARG A 23 12.25 -4.01 -1.78
N ARG A 24 12.23 -5.35 -1.81
CA ARG A 24 11.45 -6.13 -2.78
C ARG A 24 9.96 -5.86 -2.70
N HIS A 25 9.43 -5.72 -1.49
CA HIS A 25 7.99 -5.61 -1.26
C HIS A 25 7.49 -4.18 -1.06
N ASN A 26 8.39 -3.20 -0.91
CA ASN A 26 8.09 -1.78 -0.67
C ASN A 26 7.02 -1.56 0.43
N VAL A 27 7.08 -2.36 1.48
CA VAL A 27 6.06 -2.34 2.55
C VAL A 27 6.45 -1.45 3.71
N ARG A 28 5.47 -0.71 4.24
CA ARG A 28 5.55 0.02 5.51
C ARG A 28 4.95 -0.76 6.69
N GLU A 29 4.08 -1.73 6.38
CA GLU A 29 3.36 -2.54 7.35
C GLU A 29 3.37 -4.01 6.91
N VAL A 30 3.26 -4.93 7.86
CA VAL A 30 3.16 -6.37 7.61
C VAL A 30 1.97 -6.95 8.35
N LEU A 31 1.41 -8.02 7.79
CA LEU A 31 0.48 -8.89 8.49
C LEU A 31 1.30 -9.93 9.25
N VAL A 32 1.01 -10.11 10.53
CA VAL A 32 1.59 -11.16 11.36
C VAL A 32 0.47 -12.11 11.74
N VAL A 33 0.55 -13.34 11.25
CA VAL A 33 -0.43 -14.39 11.53
C VAL A 33 0.20 -15.38 12.50
N SER A 34 -0.51 -15.70 13.57
CA SER A 34 -0.11 -16.72 14.54
C SER A 34 -0.80 -18.04 14.21
N GLU A 35 -0.01 -19.08 13.94
CA GLU A 35 -0.48 -20.44 13.67
C GLU A 35 0.27 -21.42 14.57
N GLY A 36 -0.33 -21.81 15.70
CA GLY A 36 0.31 -22.67 16.69
C GLY A 36 1.60 -22.07 17.23
N ASP A 37 2.72 -22.72 16.95
CA ASP A 37 4.08 -22.31 17.33
C ASP A 37 4.77 -21.42 16.29
N LYS A 38 4.07 -21.04 15.21
CA LYS A 38 4.63 -20.28 14.09
C LYS A 38 4.05 -18.88 14.00
N LEU A 39 4.92 -17.93 13.64
CA LEU A 39 4.53 -16.63 13.14
C LEU A 39 4.79 -16.55 11.65
N ILE A 40 3.77 -16.22 10.88
CA ILE A 40 3.84 -16.00 9.43
C ILE A 40 3.77 -14.50 9.19
N ILE A 41 4.82 -13.96 8.54
CA ILE A 41 4.91 -12.53 8.23
C ILE A 41 4.69 -12.33 6.74
N LEU A 42 3.64 -11.60 6.38
CA LEU A 42 3.27 -11.30 5.00
C LEU A 42 3.34 -9.80 4.74
N PRO A 43 3.73 -9.38 3.52
CA PRO A 43 3.70 -7.97 3.17
C PRO A 43 2.24 -7.49 3.13
N LYS A 44 1.91 -6.43 3.87
CA LYS A 44 0.60 -5.79 3.71
C LYS A 44 0.65 -4.96 2.43
N ARG A 45 -0.10 -5.40 1.41
CA ARG A 45 -0.26 -4.61 0.20
C ARG A 45 -1.06 -3.34 0.53
N PRO A 46 -0.73 -2.19 -0.08
CA PRO A 46 -1.59 -1.02 0.05
C PRO A 46 -2.99 -1.39 -0.43
N ASP A 47 -3.96 -1.17 0.44
CA ASP A 47 -5.36 -1.33 0.09
C ASP A 47 -5.77 -0.12 -0.76
N LEU A 48 -5.64 -0.27 -2.08
CA LEU A 48 -6.04 0.78 -3.01
C LEU A 48 -7.56 0.97 -3.05
N THR A 49 -8.35 0.02 -2.50
CA THR A 49 -9.82 0.10 -2.40
C THR A 49 -10.28 1.39 -1.74
N ARG A 50 -9.52 1.89 -0.75
CA ARG A 50 -9.79 3.18 -0.09
C ARG A 50 -9.74 4.39 -1.03
N TYR A 51 -9.08 4.26 -2.19
CA TYR A 51 -9.02 5.30 -3.20
C TYR A 51 -10.05 5.09 -4.34
N PHE A 52 -10.65 3.90 -4.45
CA PHE A 52 -11.73 3.66 -5.43
C PHE A 52 -12.97 4.49 -5.07
N ASP A 53 -13.29 4.62 -3.77
CA ASP A 53 -14.40 5.49 -3.30
C ASP A 53 -14.07 6.99 -3.36
N SER A 54 -12.80 7.37 -3.56
CA SER A 54 -12.37 8.78 -3.56
C SER A 54 -12.42 9.46 -4.92
N ILE A 55 -12.74 8.73 -5.99
CA ILE A 55 -12.73 9.26 -7.36
C ILE A 55 -14.01 8.81 -8.09
N GLU A 56 -15.15 9.41 -7.73
CA GLU A 56 -16.29 9.51 -8.64
C GLU A 56 -16.22 10.88 -9.32
N VAL A 57 -15.70 10.91 -10.55
CA VAL A 57 -15.77 12.11 -11.38
C VAL A 57 -16.42 11.73 -12.71
N ASP A 58 -17.64 12.20 -12.91
CA ASP A 58 -18.32 12.13 -14.21
C ASP A 58 -17.69 13.17 -15.15
N VAL A 59 -16.81 12.69 -16.03
CA VAL A 59 -16.08 13.46 -17.05
C VAL A 59 -16.41 12.88 -18.41
N ARG A 60 -16.56 13.75 -19.41
CA ARG A 60 -17.04 13.34 -20.73
C ARG A 60 -15.98 12.58 -21.53
N SER A 61 -14.70 12.81 -21.23
CA SER A 61 -13.58 12.23 -21.94
C SER A 61 -12.38 12.02 -21.00
N PHE A 62 -11.98 10.76 -20.83
CA PHE A 62 -10.74 10.39 -20.12
C PHE A 62 -9.51 10.37 -21.04
N SER A 63 -9.72 10.40 -22.36
CA SER A 63 -8.68 10.21 -23.36
C SER A 63 -7.96 11.50 -23.75
N ASP A 64 -8.64 12.65 -23.61
CA ASP A 64 -8.04 13.97 -23.82
C ASP A 64 -7.69 14.63 -22.48
N TYR A 65 -6.40 14.68 -22.18
CA TYR A 65 -5.87 15.25 -20.95
C TYR A 65 -6.19 16.75 -20.77
N HIS A 66 -6.26 17.52 -21.86
CA HIS A 66 -6.52 18.96 -21.78
C HIS A 66 -7.98 19.25 -21.46
N GLU A 67 -8.90 18.49 -22.03
CA GLU A 67 -10.33 18.56 -21.74
C GLU A 67 -10.62 18.10 -20.31
N LEU A 68 -10.07 16.94 -19.91
CA LEU A 68 -10.19 16.39 -18.56
C LEU A 68 -9.71 17.38 -17.49
N ARG A 69 -8.56 18.03 -17.69
CA ARG A 69 -8.02 19.03 -16.76
C ARG A 69 -8.92 20.26 -16.63
N ARG A 70 -9.59 20.67 -17.71
CA ARG A 70 -10.52 21.80 -17.71
C ARG A 70 -11.78 21.45 -16.91
N GLU A 71 -12.37 20.27 -17.14
CA GLU A 71 -13.57 19.81 -16.43
C GLU A 71 -13.34 19.66 -14.91
N LEU A 72 -12.21 19.05 -14.52
CA LEU A 72 -11.84 18.90 -13.10
C LEU A 72 -11.65 20.23 -12.38
N ARG A 73 -11.13 21.25 -13.08
CA ARG A 73 -10.88 22.57 -12.51
C ARG A 73 -12.16 23.37 -12.27
N VAL A 74 -13.22 23.11 -13.05
CA VAL A 74 -14.53 23.76 -12.87
C VAL A 74 -15.30 23.12 -11.70
N LYS A 75 -15.36 21.79 -11.64
CA LYS A 75 -16.08 21.07 -10.57
C LYS A 75 -15.45 21.24 -9.19
N GLY A 76 -14.13 21.45 -9.10
CA GLY A 76 -13.43 21.72 -7.84
C GLY A 76 -13.79 23.06 -7.17
N SER A 77 -14.51 23.96 -7.86
CA SER A 77 -14.94 25.27 -7.32
C SER A 77 -16.37 25.27 -6.76
N GLU A 78 -17.14 24.20 -6.93
CA GLU A 78 -18.52 24.07 -6.42
C GLU A 78 -18.58 23.40 -5.02
N VAL A 79 -17.44 22.97 -4.48
CA VAL A 79 -17.31 22.29 -3.16
C VAL A 79 -16.74 23.23 -2.09
N HIS A 80 -17.09 24.52 -2.14
CA HIS A 80 -16.79 25.50 -1.07
C HIS A 80 -18.05 26.28 -0.70
#